data_AF-A0A9E4LMH8-F1
#
_entry.id   AF-A0A9E4LMH8-F1
#
_cell.length_a   1.000
_cell.length_b   1.000
_cell.length_c   1.000
_cell.angle_alpha   90.00
_cell.angle_beta   90.00
_cell.angle_gamma   90.00
#
_symmetry.space_group_name_H-M   'P 1'
#
loop_
_entity.id
_entity.type
_entity.pdbx_description
1 polymer ?
#
loop_
_entity_poly.entity_id
_entity_poly.type
_entity_poly.pdbx_seq_one_letter_code
_entity_poly.pdbx_strand_id
1 'polypeptide(L)'
;MATEPLIGITGRPKTAGELNMKPETFRNLHLDVYYCDYARGVIAAGGLPVFLPGSADPARYADRLDGLLLTGGTDIDPARYGQ
;
A
#
# COMPACT_ATOMS: atom_id res chain seq x y z
N MET A 1 17.83 6.06 22.53
CA MET A 1 16.35 6.17 22.41
C MET A 1 15.92 5.08 21.46
N ALA A 2 14.94 4.25 21.82
CA ALA A 2 14.42 3.27 20.85
C ALA A 2 13.72 4.06 19.75
N THR A 3 14.19 3.92 18.51
CA THR A 3 13.54 4.54 17.35
C THR A 3 12.25 3.78 17.06
N GLU A 4 11.15 4.49 16.82
CA GLU A 4 9.93 3.86 16.30
C GLU A 4 10.28 3.20 14.96
N PRO A 5 10.04 1.88 14.79
CA PRO A 5 10.35 1.22 13.53
C PRO A 5 9.47 1.79 12.41
N LEU A 6 10.10 2.21 11.31
CA LEU A 6 9.43 2.71 10.12
C LEU A 6 8.89 1.54 9.30
N ILE A 7 7.57 1.35 9.33
CA ILE A 7 6.88 0.23 8.66
C ILE A 7 6.22 0.71 7.38
N GLY A 8 6.70 0.19 6.25
CA GLY A 8 6.06 0.40 4.95
C GLY A 8 4.75 -0.38 4.84
N ILE A 9 3.70 0.26 4.35
CA ILE A 9 2.38 -0.34 4.15
C ILE A 9 2.04 -0.28 2.66
N THR A 10 1.77 -1.44 2.07
CA THR A 10 1.36 -1.53 0.66
C THR A 10 -0.05 -0.99 0.46
N GLY A 11 -0.25 -0.29 -0.65
CA GLY A 11 -1.57 0.09 -1.13
C GLY A 11 -2.05 -0.83 -2.23
N ARG A 12 -3.22 -0.50 -2.79
CA ARG A 12 -3.71 -1.12 -4.02
C ARG A 12 -3.97 -0.07 -5.09
N PRO A 13 -3.51 -0.28 -6.33
CA PRO A 13 -3.87 0.58 -7.44
C PRO A 13 -5.35 0.37 -7.76
N LYS A 14 -6.07 1.47 -7.87
CA LYS A 14 -7.46 1.51 -8.34
C LYS A 14 -7.66 2.68 -9.27
N THR A 15 -8.64 2.54 -10.14
CA THR A 15 -9.22 3.68 -10.84
C THR A 15 -10.38 4.24 -10.04
N ALA A 16 -10.65 5.54 -10.16
CA ALA A 16 -11.84 6.13 -9.57
C ALA A 16 -13.13 5.44 -10.06
N GLY A 17 -13.11 4.90 -11.29
CA GLY A 17 -14.17 4.08 -11.86
C GLY A 17 -14.42 2.77 -11.12
N GLU A 18 -13.36 2.01 -10.80
CA GLU A 18 -13.48 0.79 -9.99
C GLU A 18 -14.00 1.06 -8.57
N LEU A 19 -13.85 2.29 -8.08
CA LEU A 19 -14.40 2.75 -6.81
C LEU A 19 -15.80 3.38 -6.95
N ASN A 20 -16.37 3.40 -8.16
CA ASN A 20 -17.65 4.04 -8.48
C ASN A 20 -17.73 5.52 -8.03
N MET A 21 -16.60 6.23 -8.06
CA MET A 21 -16.54 7.64 -7.69
C MET A 21 -17.17 8.53 -8.76
N LYS A 22 -17.86 9.57 -8.32
CA LYS A 22 -18.41 10.62 -9.17
C LYS A 22 -17.51 11.88 -9.14
N PRO A 23 -17.53 12.72 -10.18
CA PRO A 23 -18.21 12.55 -11.46
C PRO A 23 -17.54 11.48 -12.36
N GLU A 24 -18.31 10.91 -13.28
CA GLU A 24 -17.83 9.88 -14.24
C GLU A 24 -16.66 10.34 -15.10
N THR A 25 -16.46 11.65 -15.25
CA THR A 25 -15.32 12.21 -15.97
C THR A 25 -13.97 11.82 -15.36
N PHE A 26 -13.93 11.46 -14.07
CA PHE A 26 -12.71 11.00 -13.39
C PHE A 26 -12.50 9.50 -13.44
N ARG A 27 -13.35 8.73 -14.14
CA ARG A 27 -13.32 7.26 -14.13
C ARG A 27 -11.91 6.67 -14.35
N ASN A 28 -11.08 7.30 -15.18
CA ASN A 28 -9.73 6.82 -15.52
C ASN A 28 -8.61 7.38 -14.62
N LEU A 29 -8.93 8.16 -13.59
CA LEU A 29 -7.97 8.66 -12.62
C LEU A 29 -7.43 7.47 -11.81
N HIS A 30 -6.11 7.32 -11.78
CA HIS A 30 -5.43 6.29 -10.99
C HIS A 30 -5.23 6.78 -9.56
N LEU A 31 -5.49 5.91 -8.61
CA LEU A 31 -5.50 6.17 -7.17
C LEU A 31 -4.76 5.03 -6.47
N ASP A 32 -3.88 5.37 -5.54
CA ASP A 32 -3.39 4.42 -4.56
C ASP A 32 -4.31 4.44 -3.33
N VAL A 33 -4.93 3.30 -3.04
CA VAL A 33 -5.88 3.17 -1.91
C VAL A 33 -5.22 2.39 -0.78
N TYR A 34 -5.33 2.94 0.43
CA TYR A 34 -4.83 2.32 1.66
C TYR A 34 -5.97 2.22 2.67
N TYR A 35 -6.09 1.06 3.33
CA TYR A 35 -7.02 0.90 4.44
C TYR A 35 -6.35 1.33 5.75
N CYS A 36 -6.92 2.33 6.41
CA CYS A 36 -6.33 2.98 7.58
C CYS A 36 -6.12 2.03 8.77
N ASP A 37 -6.84 0.91 8.83
CA ASP A 37 -6.75 -0.04 9.94
C ASP A 37 -5.38 -0.71 10.03
N TYR A 38 -4.66 -0.87 8.91
CA TYR A 38 -3.28 -1.34 8.92
C TYR A 38 -2.35 -0.32 9.59
N ALA A 39 -2.47 0.96 9.25
CA ALA A 39 -1.68 2.02 9.87
C ALA A 39 -2.02 2.15 11.37
N ARG A 40 -3.30 2.03 11.74
CA ARG A 40 -3.73 2.01 13.15
C ARG A 40 -3.10 0.85 13.92
N GLY A 41 -3.02 -0.34 13.33
CA GLY A 41 -2.36 -1.49 13.93
C GLY A 41 -0.87 -1.26 14.16
N VAL A 42 -0.17 -0.68 13.18
CA VAL A 42 1.26 -0.31 13.32
C VAL A 42 1.46 0.70 14.45
N ILE A 43 0.65 1.76 14.51
CA ILE A 43 0.71 2.78 15.57
C ILE A 43 0.47 2.14 16.94
N ALA A 44 -0.55 1.29 17.07
CA ALA A 44 -0.86 0.59 18.32
C ALA A 44 0.27 -0.33 18.79
N ALA A 45 1.09 -0.84 17.86
CA ALA A 45 2.28 -1.63 18.15
C ALA A 45 3.55 -0.79 18.44
N GLY A 46 3.46 0.55 18.40
CA GLY A 46 4.58 1.45 18.63
C GLY A 46 5.49 1.69 17.42
N GLY A 47 5.00 1.41 16.20
CA GLY A 47 5.71 1.70 14.95
C GLY A 47 5.23 2.98 14.25
N LEU A 48 6.04 3.47 13.32
CA LEU A 48 5.76 4.61 12.46
C LEU A 48 5.31 4.12 11.08
N PRO A 49 4.03 4.25 10.68
CA PRO A 49 3.57 3.77 9.37
C PRO A 49 3.93 4.75 8.24
N VAL A 50 4.30 4.21 7.07
CA VAL A 50 4.43 4.96 5.82
C VAL A 50 3.73 4.25 4.67
N PHE A 51 2.89 4.99 3.93
CA PHE A 51 2.21 4.46 2.73
C PHE A 51 3.14 4.47 1.53
N LEU A 52 3.28 3.31 0.88
CA LEU A 52 4.21 3.12 -0.22
C LEU A 52 3.52 3.27 -1.59
N PRO A 53 3.86 4.30 -2.39
CA PRO A 53 3.25 4.51 -3.70
C PRO A 53 3.52 3.32 -4.63
N GLY A 54 2.47 2.78 -5.25
CA GLY A 54 2.57 1.57 -6.06
C GLY A 54 3.37 1.74 -7.36
N SER A 55 3.56 3.00 -7.80
CA SER A 55 4.30 3.36 -9.01
C SER A 55 5.79 3.61 -8.77
N ALA A 56 6.26 3.61 -7.52
CA ALA A 56 7.64 3.90 -7.22
C ALA A 56 8.52 2.64 -7.27
N ASP A 57 9.81 2.84 -7.54
CA ASP A 57 10.81 1.78 -7.52
C ASP A 57 10.97 1.24 -6.08
N PRO A 58 10.58 -0.03 -5.80
CA PRO A 58 10.62 -0.58 -4.45
C PRO A 58 12.04 -0.63 -3.87
N ALA A 59 13.07 -0.74 -4.71
CA ALA A 59 14.46 -0.76 -4.26
C ALA A 59 14.86 0.56 -3.57
N ARG A 60 14.20 1.68 -3.88
CA ARG A 60 14.43 2.98 -3.22
C ARG A 60 13.89 3.06 -1.80
N TYR A 61 13.03 2.12 -1.41
CA TYR A 61 12.41 2.07 -0.09
C TYR A 61 12.99 0.94 0.78
N ALA A 62 13.42 -0.16 0.17
CA ALA A 62 13.88 -1.35 0.89
C ALA A 62 14.91 -1.03 2.00
N ASP A 63 15.93 -0.22 1.70
CA ASP A 63 16.99 0.13 2.66
C ASP A 63 16.59 1.20 3.71
N ARG A 64 15.39 1.77 3.58
CA ARG A 64 14.90 2.85 4.46
C ARG A 64 13.88 2.36 5.49
N LEU A 65 13.28 1.21 5.26
CA LEU A 65 12.21 0.66 6.08
C LEU A 65 12.77 -0.35 7.08
N ASP A 66 12.27 -0.32 8.31
CA ASP A 66 12.58 -1.33 9.32
C ASP A 66 11.71 -2.59 9.14
N GLY A 67 10.60 -2.47 8.40
CA GLY A 67 9.73 -3.58 8.07
C GLY A 67 8.71 -3.24 6.98
N LEU A 68 8.08 -4.29 6.44
CA LEU A 68 7.05 -4.19 5.42
C LEU A 68 5.80 -4.95 5.89
N LEU A 69 4.65 -4.27 5.88
CA LEU A 69 3.33 -4.84 6.09
C LEU A 69 2.64 -5.00 4.74
N LEU A 70 2.54 -6.25 4.28
CA LEU A 70 1.77 -6.63 3.10
C LEU A 70 0.29 -6.68 3.48
N THR A 71 -0.47 -5.70 2.98
CA THR A 71 -1.92 -5.64 3.19
C THR A 71 -2.64 -6.71 2.37
N GLY A 72 -3.87 -7.06 2.76
CA GLY A 72 -4.73 -7.90 1.93
C GLY A 72 -5.02 -7.27 0.56
N GLY A 73 -5.34 -8.08 -0.44
CA GLY A 73 -5.49 -7.62 -1.82
C GLY A 73 -6.08 -8.67 -2.77
N THR A 74 -5.89 -8.44 -4.06
CA THR A 74 -6.30 -9.35 -5.14
C THR A 74 -5.30 -10.51 -5.25
N ASP A 75 -5.75 -11.63 -5.80
CA ASP A 75 -4.90 -12.79 -6.06
C ASP A 75 -3.71 -12.45 -6.97
N ILE A 76 -2.60 -13.13 -6.73
CA ILE A 76 -1.43 -13.09 -7.59
C ILE A 76 -1.79 -13.83 -8.89
N ASP A 77 -1.44 -13.25 -10.04
CA ASP A 77 -1.58 -13.90 -11.34
C ASP A 77 -0.91 -15.29 -11.33
N PRO A 78 -1.64 -16.38 -11.67
CA PRO A 78 -1.09 -17.74 -11.77
C PRO A 78 0.21 -17.87 -12.55
N ALA A 79 0.38 -17.07 -13.61
CA ALA A 79 1.60 -17.08 -14.41
C ALA A 79 2.85 -16.71 -13.61
N ARG A 80 2.71 -15.97 -12.49
CA ARG A 80 3.82 -15.60 -11.60
C ARG A 80 4.35 -16.77 -10.79
N TYR A 81 3.57 -17.84 -10.62
CA TYR A 81 3.96 -19.06 -9.92
C TYR A 81 3.84 -20.31 -10.79
N GLY A 82 3.85 -20.14 -12.12
CA GLY A 82 3.96 -21.23 -13.10
C GLY A 82 2.70 -22.08 -13.25
N GLN A 83 1.53 -21.51 -12.99
CA GLN A 83 0.22 -22.14 -13.23
C GLN A 83 -0.50 -21.48 -14.41
#